data_AF-A0ABD0LC59-F1
#
_entry.id   AF-A0ABD0LC59-F1
#
_cell.length_a   1.000
_cell.length_b   1.000
_cell.length_c   1.000
_cell.angle_alpha   90.00
_cell.angle_beta   90.00
_cell.angle_gamma   90.00
#
_symmetry.space_group_name_H-M   'P 1'
#
loop_
_entity.id
_entity.type
_entity.pdbx_description
1 polymer ?
#
loop_
_entity_poly.entity_id
_entity_poly.type
_entity_poly.pdbx_seq_one_letter_code
_entity_poly.pdbx_strand_id
1 'polypeptide(L)'
;TFYFVGANDVAEEGTWRYESDGDLLGYTNWPPGAPDNADINGFNEHCLSYFPTLQSGAVWNDVICNYPSGYICQYGPKAPAFGGASCAGSDTALSACDNPACSDACSANPCLNDGTCTVINNTTRECACLVGYNRPDCEECSCWASDDCGGAICPIILAVFVVLIVVAVVIAGIVMCR
;
A
#
# COMPACT_ATOMS: atom_id res chain seq x y z
N THR A 1 29.39 -5.42 -25.12
CA THR A 1 28.09 -6.11 -24.97
C THR A 1 27.14 -5.17 -24.28
N PHE A 2 25.90 -5.11 -24.73
CA PHE A 2 24.82 -4.39 -24.06
C PHE A 2 23.68 -5.34 -23.76
N TYR A 3 22.74 -4.90 -22.96
CA TYR A 3 21.51 -5.62 -22.67
C TYR A 3 20.34 -4.66 -22.72
N PHE A 4 19.20 -5.11 -23.24
CA PHE A 4 17.97 -4.35 -23.15
C PHE A 4 17.47 -4.30 -21.72
N VAL A 5 17.00 -3.13 -21.33
CA VAL A 5 16.19 -2.92 -20.13
C VAL A 5 14.77 -2.69 -20.64
N GLY A 6 13.76 -3.22 -19.95
CA GLY A 6 12.38 -3.17 -20.41
C GLY A 6 11.74 -1.78 -20.35
N ALA A 7 12.26 -0.82 -21.11
CA ALA A 7 11.72 0.52 -21.29
C ALA A 7 11.96 1.04 -22.71
N ASN A 8 11.04 1.85 -23.22
CA ASN A 8 11.06 2.42 -24.56
C ASN A 8 10.33 3.78 -24.62
N ASP A 9 10.51 4.51 -25.71
CA ASP A 9 9.73 5.71 -26.05
C ASP A 9 9.04 5.62 -27.43
N VAL A 10 8.80 4.40 -27.94
CA VAL A 10 8.17 4.12 -29.24
C VAL A 10 6.83 4.85 -29.42
N ALA A 11 6.08 5.03 -28.31
CA ALA A 11 4.78 5.68 -28.34
C ALA A 11 4.87 7.21 -28.51
N GLU A 12 5.90 7.84 -27.94
CA GLU A 12 6.08 9.29 -27.91
C GLU A 12 7.54 9.61 -27.61
N GLU A 13 8.23 10.19 -28.60
CA GLU A 13 9.64 10.59 -28.52
C GLU A 13 9.97 11.37 -27.24
N GLY A 14 11.00 10.92 -26.51
CA GLY A 14 11.42 11.54 -25.26
C GLY A 14 10.56 11.18 -24.04
N THR A 15 9.47 10.42 -24.22
CA THR A 15 8.61 9.93 -23.14
C THR A 15 8.82 8.45 -22.89
N TRP A 16 9.78 8.15 -22.01
CA TRP A 16 10.17 6.79 -21.67
C TRP A 16 9.18 6.10 -20.74
N ARG A 17 8.80 4.87 -21.10
CA ARG A 17 7.85 4.03 -20.37
C ARG A 17 8.39 2.62 -20.17
N TYR A 18 8.01 1.98 -19.07
CA TYR A 18 8.30 0.57 -18.85
C TYR A 18 7.43 -0.32 -19.74
N GLU A 19 8.02 -1.35 -20.35
CA GLU A 19 7.31 -2.35 -21.17
C GLU A 19 6.35 -3.21 -20.35
N SER A 20 6.61 -3.36 -19.04
CA SER A 20 5.81 -4.23 -18.17
C SER A 20 4.38 -3.74 -17.96
N ASP A 21 4.17 -2.43 -17.96
CA ASP A 21 2.93 -1.79 -17.51
C ASP A 21 2.62 -0.42 -18.15
N GLY A 22 3.58 0.17 -18.88
CA GLY A 22 3.41 1.47 -19.52
C GLY A 22 3.63 2.68 -18.60
N ASP A 23 4.01 2.46 -17.34
CA ASP A 23 4.31 3.56 -16.41
C ASP A 23 5.52 4.36 -16.90
N LEU A 24 5.54 5.65 -16.55
CA LEU A 24 6.66 6.53 -16.85
C LEU A 24 7.94 6.08 -16.13
N LEU A 25 9.06 6.22 -16.84
CA LEU A 25 10.38 5.92 -16.33
C LEU A 25 10.80 6.98 -15.30
N GLY A 26 10.72 6.64 -14.01
CA GLY A 26 10.98 7.59 -12.90
C GLY A 26 12.47 7.80 -12.56
N TYR A 27 13.34 6.91 -13.01
CA TYR A 27 14.80 7.01 -12.81
C TYR A 27 15.50 7.00 -14.16
N THR A 28 16.51 7.86 -14.32
CA THR A 28 17.30 7.94 -15.56
C THR A 28 18.80 7.90 -15.30
N ASN A 29 19.54 7.21 -16.16
CA ASN A 29 21.01 7.14 -16.13
C ASN A 29 21.62 7.33 -17.52
N TRP A 30 21.12 8.33 -18.23
CA TRP A 30 21.59 8.71 -19.56
C TRP A 30 22.96 9.42 -19.47
N PRO A 31 23.92 9.09 -20.35
CA PRO A 31 25.13 9.88 -20.50
C PRO A 31 24.82 11.25 -21.14
N PRO A 32 25.71 12.25 -21.00
CA PRO A 32 25.52 13.53 -21.66
C PRO A 32 25.33 13.37 -23.17
N GLY A 33 24.24 13.94 -23.69
CA GLY A 33 23.88 13.85 -25.10
C GLY A 33 22.86 12.77 -25.44
N ALA A 34 22.59 11.82 -24.53
CA ALA A 34 21.56 10.79 -24.69
C ALA A 34 20.30 11.09 -23.84
N PRO A 35 19.12 10.56 -24.21
CA PRO A 35 18.87 9.84 -25.45
C PRO A 35 18.96 10.79 -26.66
N ASP A 36 19.52 10.30 -27.77
CA ASP A 36 19.81 11.13 -28.97
C ASP A 36 18.98 10.76 -30.20
N ASN A 37 18.24 9.66 -30.13
CA ASN A 37 17.34 9.15 -31.15
C ASN A 37 18.01 9.10 -32.53
N ALA A 38 19.16 8.43 -32.60
CA ALA A 38 19.95 8.42 -33.83
C ALA A 38 19.18 7.76 -34.99
N ASP A 39 19.12 8.44 -36.14
CA ASP A 39 18.62 7.84 -37.38
C ASP A 39 19.72 6.99 -38.03
N ILE A 40 19.54 5.67 -37.99
CA ILE A 40 20.43 4.71 -38.65
C ILE A 40 19.66 4.02 -39.78
N ASN A 41 19.84 4.52 -41.00
CA ASN A 41 19.22 4.00 -42.23
C ASN A 41 17.68 4.06 -42.26
N GLY A 42 17.10 5.12 -41.72
CA GLY A 42 15.65 5.32 -41.64
C GLY A 42 15.01 4.62 -40.45
N PHE A 43 15.80 4.26 -39.44
CA PHE A 43 15.33 3.65 -38.20
C PHE A 43 15.81 4.48 -37.02
N ASN A 44 14.84 4.90 -36.21
CA ASN A 44 15.02 5.65 -34.98
C ASN A 44 15.33 4.72 -33.80
N GLU A 45 16.01 5.27 -32.81
CA GLU A 45 16.40 4.58 -31.58
C GLU A 45 15.32 4.81 -30.51
N HIS A 46 14.66 3.73 -30.09
CA HIS A 46 13.53 3.82 -29.16
C HIS A 46 13.65 2.91 -27.94
N CYS A 47 14.59 1.96 -27.93
CA CYS A 47 14.66 0.94 -26.90
C CYS A 47 15.84 1.17 -25.96
N LEU A 48 15.61 1.04 -24.65
CA LEU A 48 16.62 1.30 -23.65
C LEU A 48 17.63 0.16 -23.58
N SER A 49 18.91 0.49 -23.71
CA SER A 49 20.01 -0.44 -23.53
C SER A 49 20.95 -0.03 -22.40
N TYR A 50 21.56 -1.01 -21.78
CA TYR A 50 22.51 -0.87 -20.68
C TYR A 50 23.85 -1.53 -21.02
N PHE A 51 24.93 -0.79 -20.81
CA PHE A 51 26.31 -1.25 -21.07
C PHE A 51 27.09 -1.46 -19.76
N PRO A 52 27.21 -2.69 -19.24
CA PRO A 52 27.86 -2.93 -17.94
C PRO A 52 29.37 -2.70 -17.92
N THR A 53 30.05 -2.72 -19.08
CA THR A 53 31.51 -2.78 -19.16
C THR A 53 32.17 -1.50 -19.68
N LEU A 54 31.45 -0.39 -19.78
CA LEU A 54 32.06 0.88 -20.19
C LEU A 54 32.93 1.42 -19.06
N GLN A 55 34.16 1.87 -19.39
CA GLN A 55 35.12 2.43 -18.43
C GLN A 55 34.59 3.70 -17.74
N SER A 56 33.60 4.37 -18.32
CA SER A 56 32.91 5.53 -17.78
C SER A 56 31.86 5.22 -16.71
N GLY A 57 31.71 3.95 -16.31
CA GLY A 57 30.59 3.48 -15.52
C GLY A 57 29.45 3.00 -16.41
N ALA A 58 28.56 2.20 -15.83
CA ALA A 58 27.49 1.59 -16.59
C ALA A 58 26.41 2.64 -16.90
N VAL A 59 26.29 3.00 -18.18
CA VAL A 59 25.40 4.05 -18.69
C VAL A 59 24.38 3.48 -19.66
N TRP A 60 23.32 4.25 -19.91
CA TRP A 60 22.26 3.90 -20.85
C TRP A 60 22.51 4.43 -22.27
N ASN A 61 21.86 3.80 -23.25
CA ASN A 61 21.75 4.28 -24.63
C ASN A 61 20.39 3.87 -25.17
N ASP A 62 19.70 4.77 -25.86
CA ASP A 62 18.59 4.41 -26.74
C ASP A 62 19.17 3.71 -27.96
N VAL A 63 18.56 2.62 -28.38
CA VAL A 63 19.02 1.86 -29.56
C VAL A 63 17.83 1.42 -30.39
N ILE A 64 18.09 1.00 -31.63
CA ILE A 64 17.08 0.36 -32.46
C ILE A 64 16.60 -0.92 -31.78
N CYS A 65 15.29 -1.02 -31.57
CA CYS A 65 14.65 -2.13 -30.84
C CYS A 65 14.88 -3.51 -31.46
N ASN A 66 15.18 -3.58 -32.76
CA ASN A 66 15.34 -4.85 -33.49
C ASN A 66 16.79 -5.40 -33.46
N TYR A 67 17.69 -4.81 -32.67
CA TYR A 67 19.03 -5.36 -32.52
C TYR A 67 19.01 -6.72 -31.78
N PRO A 68 19.79 -7.71 -32.22
CA PRO A 68 19.86 -9.00 -31.53
C PRO A 68 20.72 -8.87 -30.27
N SER A 69 20.07 -8.73 -29.11
CA SER A 69 20.74 -8.65 -27.81
C SER A 69 19.93 -9.33 -26.69
N GLY A 70 20.57 -9.55 -25.54
CA GLY A 70 19.94 -10.12 -24.35
C GLY A 70 19.15 -9.08 -23.56
N TYR A 71 18.28 -9.55 -22.66
CA TYR A 71 17.47 -8.70 -21.78
C TYR A 71 17.91 -8.86 -20.32
N ILE A 72 17.84 -7.77 -19.56
CA ILE A 72 17.89 -7.81 -18.10
C ILE A 72 16.44 -7.89 -17.59
N CYS A 73 16.14 -8.97 -16.87
CA CYS A 73 14.80 -9.20 -16.33
C CYS A 73 14.75 -8.89 -14.82
N GLN A 74 13.65 -8.27 -14.39
CA GLN A 74 13.25 -8.21 -12.99
C GLN A 74 12.42 -9.46 -12.65
N TYR A 75 12.66 -10.07 -11.49
CA TYR A 75 11.81 -11.11 -10.94
C TYR A 75 11.25 -10.66 -9.59
N GLY A 76 9.93 -10.77 -9.42
CA GLY A 76 9.21 -10.31 -8.23
C GLY A 76 8.36 -9.06 -8.46
N PRO A 77 7.64 -8.58 -7.41
CA PRO A 77 6.80 -7.41 -7.50
C PRO A 77 7.62 -6.16 -7.89
N LYS A 78 7.04 -5.32 -8.75
CA LYS A 78 7.62 -4.03 -9.16
C LYS A 78 7.84 -3.17 -7.91
N ALA A 79 9.08 -2.71 -7.70
CA ALA A 79 9.35 -1.69 -6.70
C ALA A 79 8.49 -0.46 -7.05
N PRO A 80 7.78 0.17 -6.09
CA PRO A 80 6.99 1.36 -6.38
C PRO A 80 7.86 2.37 -7.11
N ALA A 81 7.38 2.89 -8.24
CA ALA A 81 8.11 3.88 -9.01
C ALA A 81 8.52 5.01 -8.06
N PHE A 82 9.82 5.31 -7.99
CA PHE A 82 10.35 6.45 -7.24
C PHE A 82 9.89 7.73 -7.94
N GLY A 83 8.63 8.10 -7.69
CA GLY A 83 7.90 9.17 -8.34
C GLY A 83 6.67 9.50 -7.51
N GLY A 84 6.90 10.14 -6.36
CA GLY A 84 5.88 10.94 -5.70
C GLY A 84 4.66 10.19 -5.13
N ALA A 85 4.84 9.03 -4.50
CA ALA A 85 3.85 8.59 -3.53
C ALA A 85 3.99 9.44 -2.25
N SER A 86 3.36 10.61 -2.25
CA SER A 86 2.70 11.05 -1.03
C SER A 86 1.79 9.92 -0.61
N CYS A 87 1.94 9.44 0.61
CA CYS A 87 1.17 8.34 1.20
C CYS A 87 -0.33 8.55 0.91
N ALA A 88 -0.84 7.88 -0.11
CA ALA A 88 -2.24 7.68 -0.37
C ALA A 88 -2.40 6.17 -0.35
N GLY A 89 -3.21 5.70 0.60
CA GLY A 89 -3.13 4.36 1.14
C GLY A 89 -3.49 3.24 0.16
N SER A 90 -3.40 2.03 0.71
CA SER A 90 -3.65 0.74 0.09
C SER A 90 -2.50 0.27 -0.80
N ASP A 91 -1.53 -0.45 -0.20
CA ASP A 91 -1.22 -1.79 -0.69
C ASP A 91 -0.63 -2.64 0.44
N THR A 92 -1.33 -3.73 0.72
CA THR A 92 -0.94 -4.78 1.66
C THR A 92 0.28 -5.53 1.12
N ALA A 93 1.48 -5.07 1.47
CA ALA A 93 2.71 -5.84 1.34
C ALA A 93 3.44 -5.87 2.69
N LEU A 94 3.33 -7.03 3.34
CA LEU A 94 4.01 -7.40 4.58
C LEU A 94 5.54 -7.46 4.34
N SER A 95 6.21 -6.31 4.21
CA SER A 95 7.68 -6.22 4.22
C SER A 95 8.28 -4.80 4.35
N ALA A 96 7.50 -3.75 4.61
CA ALA A 96 8.02 -2.37 4.71
C ALA A 96 8.31 -1.88 6.14
N CYS A 97 8.45 -2.75 7.14
CA CYS A 97 8.52 -2.33 8.55
C CYS A 97 9.92 -2.01 9.11
N ASP A 98 10.96 -1.83 8.28
CA ASP A 98 12.33 -1.53 8.75
C ASP A 98 12.90 -0.21 8.21
N ASN A 99 12.07 0.71 7.70
CA ASN A 99 12.54 2.07 7.34
C ASN A 99 12.07 3.13 8.35
N PRO A 100 12.97 3.68 9.20
CA PRO A 100 12.65 4.72 10.17
C PRO A 100 12.26 6.09 9.56
N ALA A 101 12.19 6.20 8.23
CA ALA A 101 11.78 7.41 7.51
C ALA A 101 10.29 7.44 7.10
N CYS A 102 9.52 6.36 7.31
CA CYS A 102 8.11 6.26 6.90
C CYS A 102 7.17 5.87 8.06
N SER A 103 7.27 6.54 9.21
CA SER A 103 6.27 6.40 10.28
C SER A 103 5.63 7.75 10.60
N ASP A 104 4.60 8.13 9.84
CA ASP A 104 3.65 9.08 10.39
C ASP A 104 2.77 8.37 11.43
N ALA A 105 2.11 9.14 12.29
CA ALA A 105 1.40 8.61 13.45
C ALA A 105 0.19 7.69 13.10
N CYS A 106 -0.19 7.59 11.81
CA CYS A 106 -1.30 6.77 11.30
C CYS A 106 -0.88 5.71 10.27
N SER A 107 0.41 5.53 9.99
CA SER A 107 0.90 4.71 8.86
C SER A 107 0.46 3.24 8.87
N ALA A 108 0.26 2.65 10.05
CA ALA A 108 -0.25 1.27 10.20
C ALA A 108 -1.71 1.22 10.70
N ASN A 109 -2.41 2.36 10.73
CA ASN A 109 -3.66 2.59 11.46
C ASN A 109 -3.65 1.99 12.89
N PRO A 110 -3.23 2.75 13.92
CA PRO A 110 -3.25 2.27 15.30
C PRO A 110 -4.65 2.09 15.89
N CYS A 111 -5.70 2.60 15.23
CA CYS A 111 -7.07 2.50 15.72
C CYS A 111 -7.62 1.08 15.49
N LEU A 112 -8.07 0.43 16.56
CA LEU A 112 -8.67 -0.90 16.52
C LEU A 112 -10.12 -0.85 16.02
N ASN A 113 -10.67 -2.02 15.69
CA ASN A 113 -12.08 -2.22 15.31
C ASN A 113 -12.54 -1.30 14.17
N ASP A 114 -11.72 -1.22 13.12
CA ASP A 114 -11.97 -0.39 11.93
C ASP A 114 -12.15 1.12 12.24
N GLY A 115 -11.56 1.58 13.34
CA GLY A 115 -11.45 3.01 13.65
C GLY A 115 -10.66 3.77 12.59
N THR A 116 -10.99 5.05 12.40
CA THR A 116 -10.33 5.91 11.42
C THR A 116 -9.26 6.75 12.10
N CYS A 117 -7.98 6.57 11.73
CA CYS A 117 -6.89 7.39 12.24
C CYS A 117 -6.76 8.71 11.47
N THR A 118 -6.60 9.82 12.20
CA THR A 118 -6.34 11.14 11.65
C THR A 118 -5.07 11.73 12.27
N VAL A 119 -4.21 12.33 11.44
CA VAL A 119 -2.95 12.94 11.89
C VAL A 119 -3.22 14.39 12.30
N ILE A 120 -3.00 14.73 13.57
CA ILE A 120 -3.11 16.11 14.09
C ILE A 120 -1.80 16.87 13.86
N ASN A 121 -0.67 16.21 14.06
CA ASN A 121 0.67 16.74 13.76
C ASN A 121 1.62 15.57 13.44
N ASN A 122 2.86 15.88 13.05
CA ASN A 122 3.84 14.87 12.60
C ASN A 122 4.12 13.72 13.60
N THR A 123 3.72 13.83 14.86
CA THR A 123 3.87 12.78 15.89
C THR A 123 2.59 12.44 16.66
N THR A 124 1.48 13.14 16.39
CA THR A 124 0.23 13.04 17.15
C THR A 124 -0.91 12.65 16.23
N ARG A 125 -1.65 11.63 16.66
CA ARG A 125 -2.81 11.07 15.97
C ARG A 125 -4.04 11.09 16.86
N GLU A 126 -5.20 11.04 16.23
CA GLU A 126 -6.49 10.89 16.87
C GLU A 126 -7.32 9.83 16.12
N CYS A 127 -7.96 8.95 16.89
CA CYS A 127 -8.83 7.91 16.36
C CYS A 127 -10.29 8.34 16.42
N ALA A 128 -10.96 8.34 15.27
CA ALA A 128 -12.40 8.40 15.19
C ALA A 128 -12.96 6.97 15.26
N CYS A 129 -13.58 6.63 16.39
CA CYS A 129 -14.13 5.31 16.64
C CYS A 129 -15.51 5.13 16.03
N LEU A 130 -15.80 3.91 15.57
CA LEU A 130 -17.15 3.50 15.18
C LEU A 130 -18.10 3.54 16.40
N VAL A 131 -19.40 3.63 16.12
CA VAL A 131 -20.43 3.68 17.17
C VAL A 131 -20.30 2.46 18.08
N GLY A 132 -20.22 2.70 19.39
CA GLY A 132 -20.03 1.65 20.38
C GLY A 132 -18.58 1.35 20.76
N TYR A 133 -17.59 2.04 20.18
CA TYR A 133 -16.20 1.96 20.62
C TYR A 133 -15.73 3.29 21.24
N ASN A 134 -14.87 3.20 22.24
CA ASN A 134 -14.28 4.32 22.95
C ASN A 134 -12.79 4.07 23.21
N ARG A 135 -12.15 5.01 23.92
CA ARG A 135 -10.69 5.07 24.22
C ARG A 135 -9.80 5.49 23.04
N PRO A 136 -8.55 5.94 23.32
CA PRO A 136 -7.73 6.63 22.33
C PRO A 136 -7.37 5.81 21.09
N ASP A 137 -7.39 4.47 21.17
CA ASP A 137 -7.10 3.58 20.04
C ASP A 137 -8.33 2.69 19.70
N CYS A 138 -9.55 3.08 20.11
CA CYS A 138 -10.79 2.35 19.88
C CYS A 138 -10.81 0.90 20.42
N GLU A 139 -10.06 0.64 21.49
CA GLU A 139 -9.85 -0.69 22.06
C GLU A 139 -11.01 -1.19 22.92
N GLU A 140 -11.83 -0.28 23.45
CA GLU A 140 -12.88 -0.63 24.40
C GLU A 140 -14.26 -0.45 23.76
N CYS A 141 -15.09 -1.49 23.86
CA CYS A 141 -16.49 -1.41 23.49
C CYS A 141 -17.31 -0.77 24.62
N SER A 142 -18.03 0.29 24.29
CA SER A 142 -19.04 0.94 25.10
C SER A 142 -20.45 0.45 24.74
N CYS A 143 -20.92 -0.53 25.50
CA CYS A 143 -22.24 -1.14 25.29
C CYS A 143 -23.44 -0.25 25.67
N TRP A 144 -23.24 1.05 25.91
CA TRP A 144 -24.34 2.01 26.09
C TRP A 144 -24.71 2.71 24.78
N ALA A 145 -23.88 2.58 23.75
CA ALA A 145 -24.08 3.21 22.45
C ALA A 145 -24.35 2.20 21.31
N SER A 146 -24.07 0.91 21.50
CA SER A 146 -24.37 -0.19 20.57
C SER A 146 -24.65 -1.49 21.33
N ASP A 147 -25.68 -2.23 20.93
CA ASP A 147 -26.07 -3.52 21.52
C ASP A 147 -25.20 -4.69 21.05
N ASP A 148 -24.43 -4.52 19.95
CA ASP A 148 -23.61 -5.56 19.34
C ASP A 148 -22.17 -5.07 19.11
N CYS A 149 -21.24 -5.56 19.94
CA CYS A 149 -19.81 -5.43 19.71
C CYS A 149 -19.23 -6.81 19.40
N GLY A 150 -18.81 -7.03 18.15
CA GLY A 150 -18.09 -8.25 17.74
C GLY A 150 -18.84 -9.57 17.98
N GLY A 151 -20.17 -9.55 18.06
CA GLY A 151 -21.01 -10.73 18.28
C GLY A 151 -21.17 -11.16 19.75
N ALA A 152 -20.73 -10.35 20.72
CA ALA A 152 -21.01 -10.57 22.14
C ALA A 152 -22.18 -9.70 22.62
N ILE A 153 -23.15 -10.33 23.29
CA ILE A 153 -24.28 -9.63 23.94
C ILE A 153 -23.71 -8.76 25.06
N CYS A 154 -24.10 -7.48 25.08
CA CYS A 154 -23.75 -6.54 26.14
C CYS A 154 -23.91 -7.19 27.54
N PRO A 155 -22.91 -7.08 28.45
CA PRO A 155 -23.00 -7.67 29.79
C PRO A 155 -24.18 -7.13 30.61
N ILE A 156 -24.65 -5.90 30.33
CA ILE A 156 -25.85 -5.33 30.94
C ILE A 156 -27.10 -6.07 30.46
N ILE A 157 -27.21 -6.32 29.16
CA ILE A 157 -28.32 -7.09 28.57
C ILE A 157 -28.33 -8.51 29.14
N LEU A 158 -27.16 -9.17 29.22
CA LEU A 158 -27.02 -10.48 29.84
C LEU A 158 -27.46 -10.49 31.31
N ALA A 159 -27.06 -9.48 32.09
CA ALA A 159 -27.46 -9.35 33.49
C ALA A 159 -28.98 -9.18 33.65
N VAL A 160 -29.62 -8.37 32.80
CA VAL A 160 -31.08 -8.19 32.81
C VAL A 160 -31.81 -9.49 32.49
N PHE A 161 -31.38 -10.22 31.46
CA PHE A 161 -31.96 -11.52 31.11
C PHE A 161 -31.81 -12.54 32.23
N VAL A 162 -30.63 -12.61 32.87
CA VAL A 162 -30.39 -13.50 34.01
C VAL A 162 -31.34 -13.17 35.17
N VAL A 163 -31.51 -11.88 35.51
CA VAL A 163 -32.43 -11.45 36.56
C VAL A 163 -33.88 -11.85 36.24
N LEU A 164 -34.34 -11.63 35.00
CA LEU A 164 -35.69 -12.00 34.58
C LEU A 164 -35.92 -13.52 34.66
N ILE A 165 -34.94 -14.33 34.25
CA ILE A 165 -35.02 -15.80 34.35
C ILE A 165 -35.11 -16.22 35.83
N VAL A 166 -34.26 -15.67 36.69
CA VAL A 166 -34.28 -15.99 38.14
C VAL A 166 -35.63 -15.62 38.74
N VAL A 167 -36.15 -14.42 38.45
CA VAL A 167 -37.47 -13.98 38.93
C VAL A 167 -38.57 -14.91 38.43
N ALA A 168 -38.56 -15.31 37.16
CA ALA A 168 -39.56 -16.22 36.60
C ALA A 168 -39.53 -17.61 37.26
N VAL A 169 -38.33 -18.16 37.51
CA VAL A 169 -38.16 -19.46 38.20
C VAL A 169 -38.66 -19.38 39.64
N VAL A 170 -38.34 -18.29 40.36
CA VAL A 170 -38.82 -18.07 41.73
C VAL A 170 -40.35 -17.97 41.76
N ILE A 171 -40.95 -17.18 40.87
CA ILE A 171 -42.42 -17.05 40.78
C ILE A 171 -43.06 -18.39 40.44
N ALA A 172 -42.52 -19.12 39.45
CA ALA A 172 -43.04 -20.43 39.07
C ALA A 172 -42.94 -21.44 40.23
N GLY A 173 -41.85 -21.43 40.99
CA GLY A 173 -41.70 -22.25 42.20
C GLY A 173 -42.73 -21.91 43.27
N ILE A 174 -42.96 -20.62 43.54
CA ILE A 174 -43.99 -20.17 44.50
C ILE A 174 -45.40 -20.59 44.05
N VAL A 175 -45.71 -20.47 42.75
CA VAL A 175 -47.00 -20.85 42.18
C VAL A 175 -47.19 -22.37 42.19
N MET A 176 -46.14 -23.15 41.94
CA MET A 176 -46.19 -24.62 41.99
C MET A 176 -46.21 -25.18 43.42
N CYS A 177 -45.82 -24.40 44.43
CA CYS A 177 -45.93 -24.76 45.85
C CYS A 177 -47.31 -24.45 46.47
N ARG A 178 -48.30 -24.09 45.67
CA ARG A 178 -49.67 -23.76 46.10
C ARG A 178 -50.69 -24.66 45.41
#